data_AF-A0A1Y2CPL9-F1
#
_entry.id   AF-A0A1Y2CPL9-F1
#
_cell.length_a   1.000
_cell.length_b   1.000
_cell.length_c   1.000
_cell.angle_alpha   90.00
_cell.angle_beta   90.00
_cell.angle_gamma   90.00
#
_symmetry.space_group_name_H-M   'P 1'
#
loop_
_entity.id
_entity.type
_entity.pdbx_description
1 polymer ?
#
loop_
_entity_poly.entity_id
_entity_poly.type
_entity_poly.pdbx_seq_one_letter_code
_entity_poly.pdbx_strand_id
1 'polypeptide(L)'
;MDKLSSFSLRQSTPTKDVERMIQLIVRFGDGDDLSVRVAASSSVLELKALIGEWKQALAAKYLRLVYRGRILHDSMALATLVPMATDVYSASTLSDTPLYLHCAVSDAPVSDRQEPQMNANEPALGFDRLIDVGFSRQEVANLRTQFHSIRGRDEQHDLMRTAEEAWIDNDNRPRPDSGIPPFKNSTSYLRFTRLRVKTQPYEWGKLGMDSKAGQLASADPSTVIAASTPYAELWMGTHPNAPSLVWDTSVPLKAALTSTNLSPAVSAKFDTDLPFLFKVLSVNKALSIQAHPDKQLARFLFEKRPDLYKDPNHKPEMAVALTDFEALIGFRPLSEIQHHLVAYPELRACIDDTAYEAFSQAPSKASLKLVFASLMQRDPALVATQIRDLITRLATTTAEAWPVGTLNELLIRLDSQYPNDVGVFCALLLNFVRLKEGQGIFLAANEPHAYLSGDIIECMAASDNVVRSGLTPKFKDVNTLVDMLTYNNGSADSQILNGVAYNHGKTSLLYDPPIDEFSIIRTKLGVRGEEHFAGLAGPSILLVTEGNGSLVVDGEEVVAGCGFVFFVGAGVEVVAKGGDGGVTMYRAYCVV
;
A
#
# COMPACT_ATOMS: atom_id res chain seq x y z
N MET A 1 -25.77 17.68 70.51
CA MET A 1 -27.01 18.48 70.54
C MET A 1 -26.89 19.51 69.43
N ASP A 2 -27.77 19.69 68.48
CA ASP A 2 -28.94 18.96 68.01
C ASP A 2 -29.27 19.56 66.64
N LYS A 3 -29.96 18.78 65.81
CA LYS A 3 -30.55 19.19 64.54
C LYS A 3 -31.46 20.43 64.73
N LEU A 4 -31.55 21.30 63.72
CA LEU A 4 -32.79 21.54 62.97
C LEU A 4 -32.61 22.55 61.83
N SER A 5 -33.24 22.20 60.72
CA SER A 5 -33.37 22.84 59.42
C SER A 5 -34.36 24.02 59.39
N SER A 6 -34.13 25.02 58.53
CA SER A 6 -35.20 25.69 57.77
C SER A 6 -34.69 26.33 56.48
N PHE A 7 -35.51 26.21 55.44
CA PHE A 7 -35.28 26.45 54.01
C PHE A 7 -35.30 27.93 53.57
N SER A 8 -34.45 28.22 52.58
CA SER A 8 -34.62 29.04 51.36
C SER A 8 -35.01 30.53 51.42
N LEU A 9 -34.09 31.38 50.91
CA LEU A 9 -34.43 32.42 49.93
C LEU A 9 -33.34 32.49 48.86
N ARG A 10 -33.81 32.55 47.60
CA ARG A 10 -33.07 32.44 46.33
C ARG A 10 -31.91 33.43 46.24
N GLN A 11 -30.69 32.93 45.98
CA GLN A 11 -29.61 33.72 45.43
C GLN A 11 -29.42 33.36 43.95
N SER A 12 -29.57 34.37 43.10
CA SER A 12 -29.21 34.38 41.69
C SER A 12 -27.70 34.14 41.52
N THR A 13 -27.34 33.09 40.79
CA THR A 13 -25.98 32.88 40.28
C THR A 13 -25.69 33.87 39.14
N PRO A 14 -24.57 34.62 39.17
CA PRO A 14 -24.00 35.20 37.98
C PRO A 14 -22.99 34.21 37.38
N THR A 15 -23.35 33.51 36.31
CA THR A 15 -22.37 32.81 35.46
C THR A 15 -21.61 33.85 34.65
N LYS A 16 -20.32 34.06 34.97
CA LYS A 16 -19.38 34.67 34.02
C LYS A 16 -19.04 33.59 32.99
N ASP A 17 -19.56 33.71 31.78
CA ASP A 17 -19.10 32.91 30.64
C ASP A 17 -17.61 33.20 30.40
N VAL A 18 -16.76 32.19 30.54
CA VAL A 18 -15.35 32.27 30.17
C VAL A 18 -15.28 32.07 28.67
N GLU A 19 -14.92 33.13 27.94
CA GLU A 19 -14.82 33.10 26.47
C GLU A 19 -13.74 32.10 26.01
N ARG A 20 -14.11 31.16 25.14
CA ARG A 20 -13.23 30.08 24.67
C ARG A 20 -12.26 30.63 23.62
N MET A 21 -10.95 30.53 23.87
CA MET A 21 -9.91 30.90 22.91
C MET A 21 -9.52 29.71 22.01
N ILE A 22 -9.23 29.98 20.73
CA ILE A 22 -8.76 29.00 19.73
C ILE A 22 -7.42 29.44 19.15
N GLN A 23 -6.53 28.47 18.90
CA GLN A 23 -5.27 28.70 18.21
C GLN A 23 -5.45 28.48 16.71
N LEU A 24 -5.09 29.48 15.90
CA LEU A 24 -5.15 29.44 14.44
C LEU A 24 -3.75 29.63 13.85
N ILE A 25 -3.46 28.89 12.78
CA ILE A 25 -2.29 29.11 11.92
C ILE A 25 -2.80 29.44 10.51
N VAL A 26 -2.61 30.68 10.09
CA VAL A 26 -2.98 31.19 8.77
C VAL A 26 -1.78 31.09 7.85
N ARG A 27 -1.89 30.24 6.83
CA ARG A 27 -0.87 29.98 5.81
C ARG A 27 -1.09 30.84 4.58
N PHE A 28 -0.02 31.39 4.04
CA PHE A 28 -0.04 32.17 2.80
C PHE A 28 0.66 31.40 1.69
N GLY A 29 0.28 31.66 0.43
CA GLY A 29 0.93 31.03 -0.73
C GLY A 29 2.42 31.37 -0.83
N ASP A 30 2.79 32.59 -0.42
CA ASP A 30 4.16 33.08 -0.34
C ASP A 30 4.39 33.84 0.99
N GLY A 31 5.41 33.46 1.77
CA GLY A 31 5.84 34.12 3.01
C GLY A 31 5.59 33.34 4.30
N ASP A 32 5.81 33.99 5.46
CA ASP A 32 5.69 33.37 6.79
C ASP A 32 4.23 33.17 7.22
N ASP A 33 3.97 32.05 7.90
CA ASP A 33 2.66 31.72 8.50
C ASP A 33 2.37 32.62 9.72
N LEU A 34 1.12 33.06 9.88
CA LEU A 34 0.65 33.77 11.07
C LEU A 34 0.05 32.79 12.08
N SER A 35 0.64 32.73 13.27
CA SER A 35 0.06 32.02 14.42
C SER A 35 -0.63 33.01 15.36
N VAL A 36 -1.95 32.86 15.55
CA VAL A 36 -2.75 33.80 16.35
C VAL A 36 -3.75 33.05 17.24
N ARG A 37 -3.98 33.57 18.45
CA ARG A 37 -4.98 33.05 19.38
C ARG A 37 -6.15 34.04 19.46
N VAL A 38 -7.34 33.60 19.05
CA VAL A 38 -8.54 34.45 18.94
C VAL A 38 -9.70 33.83 19.70
N ALA A 39 -10.70 34.64 20.08
CA ALA A 39 -11.91 34.13 20.69
C ALA A 39 -12.70 33.30 19.66
N ALA A 40 -13.29 32.18 20.07
CA ALA A 40 -14.10 31.34 19.19
C ALA A 40 -15.37 32.07 18.71
N SER A 41 -15.85 33.03 19.49
CA SER A 41 -16.95 33.94 19.16
C SER A 41 -16.61 34.92 18.03
N SER A 42 -15.32 35.16 17.76
CA SER A 42 -14.88 36.11 16.74
C SER A 42 -15.34 35.70 15.34
N SER A 43 -15.58 36.71 14.51
CA SER A 43 -15.94 36.51 13.10
C SER A 43 -14.71 36.35 12.21
N VAL A 44 -14.93 35.81 11.01
CA VAL A 44 -13.91 35.75 9.96
C VAL A 44 -13.44 37.15 9.55
N LEU A 45 -14.32 38.15 9.56
CA LEU A 45 -13.98 39.55 9.28
C LEU A 45 -12.97 40.10 10.30
N GLU A 46 -13.18 39.83 11.58
CA GLU A 46 -12.27 40.24 12.65
C GLU A 46 -10.90 39.56 12.53
N LEU A 47 -10.87 38.28 12.11
CA LEU A 47 -9.61 37.59 11.81
C LEU A 47 -8.86 38.21 10.62
N LYS A 48 -9.58 38.64 9.58
CA LYS A 48 -8.98 39.35 8.44
C LYS A 48 -8.40 40.71 8.87
N ALA A 49 -9.07 41.44 9.76
CA ALA A 49 -8.54 42.67 10.32
C ALA A 49 -7.23 42.42 11.10
N LEU A 50 -7.18 41.37 11.94
CA LEU A 50 -5.96 40.96 12.66
C LEU A 50 -4.80 40.59 11.71
N ILE A 51 -5.08 39.92 10.58
CA ILE A 51 -4.06 39.64 9.55
C ILE A 51 -3.52 40.95 8.96
N GLY A 52 -4.40 41.92 8.70
CA GLY A 52 -4.03 43.24 8.19
C GLY A 52 -3.18 44.04 9.18
N GLU A 53 -3.47 43.96 10.48
CA GLU A 53 -2.67 44.58 11.54
C GLU A 53 -1.28 43.92 11.67
N TRP A 54 -1.23 42.59 11.61
CA TRP A 54 0.02 41.83 11.70
C TRP A 54 0.97 42.14 10.53
N LYS A 55 0.44 42.24 9.31
CA LYS A 55 1.22 42.59 8.12
C LYS A 55 0.54 43.72 7.38
N GLN A 56 0.96 44.95 7.70
CA GLN A 56 0.36 46.19 7.20
C GLN A 56 0.22 46.26 5.66
N ALA A 57 1.11 45.59 4.92
CA ALA A 57 1.01 45.47 3.46
C ALA A 57 -0.25 44.71 2.97
N LEU A 58 -0.85 43.89 3.83
CA LEU A 58 -2.09 43.14 3.57
C LEU A 58 -3.36 43.88 4.00
N ALA A 59 -3.24 44.95 4.80
CA ALA A 59 -4.40 45.70 5.30
C ALA A 59 -5.26 46.33 4.19
N ALA A 60 -4.65 46.62 3.04
CA ALA A 60 -5.32 47.17 1.86
C ALA A 60 -5.65 46.10 0.79
N LYS A 61 -5.46 44.81 1.09
CA LYS A 61 -5.65 43.69 0.16
C LYS A 61 -6.93 42.91 0.51
N TYR A 62 -7.46 42.20 -0.48
CA TYR A 62 -8.60 41.31 -0.30
C TYR A 62 -8.12 39.94 0.14
N LEU A 63 -8.56 39.52 1.33
CA LEU A 63 -8.16 38.25 1.94
C LEU A 63 -9.29 37.24 1.79
N ARG A 64 -8.99 36.07 1.21
CA ARG A 64 -9.91 34.93 1.12
C ARG A 64 -9.37 33.78 1.96
N LEU A 65 -10.07 33.51 3.06
CA LEU A 65 -9.71 32.43 3.99
C LEU A 65 -10.43 31.14 3.59
N VAL A 66 -9.68 30.04 3.53
CA VAL A 66 -10.16 28.72 3.12
C VAL A 66 -9.84 27.71 4.22
N TYR A 67 -10.86 26.96 4.62
CA TYR A 67 -10.75 25.88 5.58
C TYR A 67 -11.37 24.62 5.00
N ARG A 68 -10.60 23.53 4.89
CA ARG A 68 -11.05 22.23 4.36
C ARG A 68 -11.79 22.34 3.01
N GLY A 69 -11.22 23.13 2.09
CA GLY A 69 -11.78 23.33 0.74
C GLY A 69 -12.99 24.26 0.66
N ARG A 70 -13.44 24.85 1.78
CA ARG A 70 -14.55 25.81 1.81
C ARG A 70 -14.03 27.23 2.04
N ILE A 71 -14.55 28.18 1.27
CA ILE A 71 -14.31 29.61 1.49
C ILE A 71 -15.11 30.08 2.71
N LEU A 72 -14.44 30.78 3.63
CA LEU A 72 -15.07 31.32 4.82
C LEU A 72 -15.65 32.71 4.53
N HIS A 73 -16.94 32.88 4.86
CA HIS A 73 -17.65 34.15 4.72
C HIS A 73 -17.38 35.06 5.92
N ASP A 74 -17.36 36.37 5.70
CA ASP A 74 -16.99 37.38 6.70
C ASP A 74 -17.84 37.33 7.97
N SER A 75 -19.13 36.99 7.85
CA SER A 75 -20.07 36.89 8.98
C SER A 75 -20.00 35.57 9.75
N MET A 76 -19.18 34.60 9.31
CA MET A 76 -19.08 33.29 9.95
C MET A 76 -18.31 33.40 11.28
N ALA A 77 -18.85 32.82 12.35
CA ALA A 77 -18.16 32.72 13.64
C ALA A 77 -17.12 31.59 13.62
N LEU A 78 -15.92 31.83 14.12
CA LEU A 78 -14.80 30.87 14.09
C LEU A 78 -15.07 29.62 14.94
N ALA A 79 -15.99 29.67 15.91
CA ALA A 79 -16.46 28.52 16.69
C ALA A 79 -16.99 27.40 15.80
N THR A 80 -17.55 27.73 14.63
CA THR A 80 -18.05 26.75 13.63
C THR A 80 -16.93 25.89 13.03
N LEU A 81 -15.68 26.32 13.15
CA LEU A 81 -14.50 25.58 12.65
C LEU A 81 -14.00 24.54 13.67
N VAL A 82 -14.52 24.57 14.90
CA VAL A 82 -14.12 23.67 15.99
C VAL A 82 -15.11 22.50 16.07
N PRO A 83 -14.65 21.23 16.06
CA PRO A 83 -15.54 20.09 16.26
C PRO A 83 -16.22 20.14 17.63
N MET A 84 -17.54 19.94 17.69
CA MET A 84 -18.24 19.79 18.97
C MET A 84 -17.88 18.43 19.58
N ALA A 85 -17.31 18.43 20.79
CA ALA A 85 -17.03 17.21 21.53
C ALA A 85 -18.36 16.57 21.97
N THR A 86 -18.61 15.33 21.56
CA THR A 86 -19.85 14.59 21.89
C THR A 86 -19.77 13.81 23.21
N ASP A 87 -18.73 13.97 24.03
CA ASP A 87 -18.58 13.24 25.29
C ASP A 87 -18.33 14.17 26.49
N VAL A 88 -19.16 13.97 27.53
CA VAL A 88 -19.23 14.76 28.78
C VAL A 88 -18.02 14.49 29.73
N TYR A 89 -16.96 13.82 29.28
CA TYR A 89 -15.83 13.45 30.14
C TYR A 89 -14.43 13.91 29.71
N SER A 90 -14.29 14.79 28.71
CA SER A 90 -12.98 15.37 28.38
C SER A 90 -13.04 16.83 27.92
N ALA A 91 -13.78 17.67 28.64
CA ALA A 91 -13.79 19.12 28.39
C ALA A 91 -12.45 19.82 28.69
N SER A 92 -11.42 19.12 29.17
CA SER A 92 -10.14 19.70 29.60
C SER A 92 -8.91 19.34 28.76
N THR A 93 -9.04 18.63 27.62
CA THR A 93 -7.87 18.21 26.81
C THR A 93 -7.95 18.49 25.30
N LEU A 94 -9.01 19.16 24.82
CA LEU A 94 -9.18 19.55 23.41
C LEU A 94 -8.74 21.00 23.09
N SER A 95 -8.01 21.69 23.98
CA SER A 95 -7.88 23.16 23.91
C SER A 95 -6.61 23.74 23.27
N ASP A 96 -5.68 22.95 22.72
CA ASP A 96 -4.41 23.53 22.19
C ASP A 96 -3.95 23.04 20.80
N THR A 97 -4.71 22.19 20.10
CA THR A 97 -4.33 21.83 18.71
C THR A 97 -4.64 23.00 17.75
N PRO A 98 -3.65 23.55 17.03
CA PRO A 98 -3.86 24.67 16.13
C PRO A 98 -4.69 24.27 14.91
N LEU A 99 -5.67 25.10 14.53
CA LEU A 99 -6.42 24.95 13.28
C LEU A 99 -5.69 25.68 12.15
N TYR A 100 -5.56 25.02 10.99
CA TYR A 100 -4.85 25.57 9.83
C TYR A 100 -5.83 26.16 8.82
N LEU A 101 -5.60 27.41 8.42
CA LEU A 101 -6.36 28.16 7.43
C LEU A 101 -5.44 28.52 6.27
N HIS A 102 -5.92 28.43 5.03
CA HIS A 102 -5.19 28.98 3.88
C HIS A 102 -5.73 30.35 3.52
N CYS A 103 -4.86 31.34 3.33
CA CYS A 103 -5.22 32.70 2.97
C CYS A 103 -4.70 33.03 1.56
N ALA A 104 -5.63 33.20 0.61
CA ALA A 104 -5.33 33.78 -0.69
C ALA A 104 -5.46 35.31 -0.62
N VAL A 105 -4.54 36.02 -1.25
CA VAL A 105 -4.44 37.50 -1.23
C VAL A 105 -4.64 38.03 -2.64
N SER A 106 -5.50 39.03 -2.83
CA SER A 106 -5.70 39.71 -4.12
C SER A 106 -5.78 41.24 -3.99
N ASP A 107 -5.47 41.93 -5.09
CA ASP A 107 -5.41 43.40 -5.16
C ASP A 107 -6.77 44.08 -5.41
N ALA A 108 -7.77 43.30 -5.83
CA ALA A 108 -9.13 43.76 -6.09
C ALA A 108 -10.16 42.78 -5.51
N PRO A 109 -11.36 43.26 -5.13
CA PRO A 109 -12.49 42.36 -4.92
C PRO A 109 -12.86 41.83 -6.30
N VAL A 110 -13.13 40.53 -6.41
CA VAL A 110 -13.82 40.03 -7.60
C VAL A 110 -15.22 40.63 -7.55
N SER A 111 -15.49 41.64 -8.38
CA SER A 111 -16.78 42.33 -8.39
C SER A 111 -17.85 41.44 -9.00
N ASP A 112 -18.99 41.33 -8.32
CA ASP A 112 -20.25 40.93 -8.92
C ASP A 112 -20.55 41.85 -10.12
N ARG A 113 -20.31 41.34 -11.33
CA ARG A 113 -20.70 41.82 -12.67
C ARG A 113 -20.17 43.18 -13.16
N GLN A 114 -19.41 43.12 -14.26
CA GLN A 114 -19.67 43.91 -15.46
C GLN A 114 -19.22 43.11 -16.69
N GLU A 115 -20.20 42.70 -17.51
CA GLU A 115 -20.03 42.01 -18.79
C GLU A 115 -19.30 42.92 -19.80
N PRO A 116 -18.30 42.40 -20.54
CA PRO A 116 -17.95 42.96 -21.83
C PRO A 116 -18.97 42.48 -22.87
N GLN A 117 -19.70 43.42 -23.47
CA GLN A 117 -20.49 43.18 -24.67
C GLN A 117 -19.60 42.64 -25.80
N MET A 118 -19.71 41.34 -26.12
CA MET A 118 -19.45 40.80 -27.45
C MET A 118 -20.37 39.61 -27.74
N ASN A 119 -21.23 39.83 -28.73
CA ASN A 119 -21.95 38.88 -29.58
C ASN A 119 -22.80 37.80 -28.90
N ALA A 120 -24.07 38.16 -28.73
CA ALA A 120 -25.18 37.23 -28.69
C ALA A 120 -25.17 36.34 -29.95
N ASN A 121 -24.79 35.08 -29.79
CA ASN A 121 -25.50 33.93 -30.32
C ASN A 121 -24.77 32.66 -29.85
N GLU A 122 -24.88 32.36 -28.56
CA GLU A 122 -25.07 31.02 -27.97
C GLU A 122 -24.75 31.11 -26.46
N PRO A 123 -25.60 30.56 -25.56
CA PRO A 123 -25.26 30.47 -24.14
C PRO A 123 -23.98 29.65 -23.96
N ALA A 124 -23.13 29.99 -22.98
CA ALA A 124 -22.01 29.15 -22.62
C ALA A 124 -22.55 27.77 -22.18
N LEU A 125 -22.08 26.69 -22.80
CA LEU A 125 -22.53 25.31 -22.57
C LEU A 125 -21.34 24.48 -22.06
N GLY A 126 -21.60 23.53 -21.16
CA GLY A 126 -20.56 22.68 -20.57
C GLY A 126 -19.60 23.43 -19.64
N PHE A 127 -18.33 23.05 -19.58
CA PHE A 127 -17.34 23.63 -18.66
C PHE A 127 -17.00 25.08 -18.94
N ASP A 128 -17.39 25.61 -20.11
CA ASP A 128 -17.22 27.03 -20.40
C ASP A 128 -18.08 27.90 -19.45
N ARG A 129 -19.16 27.35 -18.86
CA ARG A 129 -19.93 28.01 -17.78
C ARG A 129 -19.14 28.18 -16.49
N LEU A 130 -18.07 27.41 -16.30
CA LEU A 130 -17.19 27.55 -15.13
C LEU A 130 -16.36 28.84 -15.21
N ILE A 131 -16.17 29.39 -16.41
CA ILE A 131 -15.53 30.68 -16.61
C ILE A 131 -16.40 31.79 -16.01
N ASP A 132 -17.72 31.69 -16.16
CA ASP A 132 -18.69 32.66 -15.61
C ASP A 132 -18.78 32.63 -14.07
N VAL A 133 -18.30 31.54 -13.44
CA VAL A 133 -18.17 31.43 -11.97
C VAL A 133 -16.71 31.54 -11.48
N GLY A 134 -15.80 32.02 -12.35
CA GLY A 134 -14.48 32.49 -11.94
C GLY A 134 -13.31 31.53 -12.18
N PHE A 135 -13.48 30.46 -12.95
CA PHE A 135 -12.36 29.63 -13.40
C PHE A 135 -11.64 30.32 -14.57
N SER A 136 -10.31 30.24 -14.58
CA SER A 136 -9.52 30.69 -15.72
C SER A 136 -9.73 29.76 -16.92
N ARG A 137 -9.54 30.29 -18.14
CA ARG A 137 -9.61 29.49 -19.37
C ARG A 137 -8.63 28.31 -19.36
N GLN A 138 -7.49 28.46 -18.69
CA GLN A 138 -6.51 27.39 -18.55
C GLN A 138 -7.02 26.27 -17.62
N GLU A 139 -7.70 26.62 -16.53
CA GLU A 139 -8.31 25.64 -15.62
C GLU A 139 -9.46 24.89 -16.30
N VAL A 140 -10.29 25.59 -17.07
CA VAL A 140 -11.35 24.96 -17.88
C VAL A 140 -10.77 24.06 -18.97
N ALA A 141 -9.69 24.47 -19.65
CA ALA A 141 -9.00 23.63 -20.63
C ALA A 141 -8.38 22.38 -19.97
N ASN A 142 -7.84 22.50 -18.77
CA ASN A 142 -7.29 21.38 -18.01
C ASN A 142 -8.40 20.41 -17.56
N LEU A 143 -9.53 20.93 -17.05
CA LEU A 143 -10.72 20.13 -16.69
C LEU A 143 -11.29 19.38 -17.90
N ARG A 144 -11.38 20.05 -19.05
CA ARG A 144 -11.81 19.45 -20.31
C ARG A 144 -10.83 18.38 -20.80
N THR A 145 -9.53 18.62 -20.68
CA THR A 145 -8.49 17.62 -21.01
C THR A 145 -8.59 16.39 -20.12
N GLN A 146 -8.83 16.58 -18.81
CA GLN A 146 -9.07 15.49 -17.86
C GLN A 146 -10.35 14.72 -18.22
N PHE A 147 -11.44 15.42 -18.51
CA PHE A 147 -12.72 14.82 -18.94
C PHE A 147 -12.58 13.98 -20.22
N HIS A 148 -11.83 14.46 -21.22
CA HIS A 148 -11.54 13.71 -22.45
C HIS A 148 -10.60 12.51 -22.22
N SER A 149 -9.70 12.58 -21.24
CA SER A 149 -8.86 11.44 -20.88
C SER A 149 -9.65 10.29 -20.26
N ILE A 150 -10.78 10.61 -19.61
CA ILE A 150 -11.66 9.66 -18.91
C ILE A 150 -12.65 8.98 -19.88
N ARG A 151 -13.08 9.67 -20.95
CA ARG A 151 -14.14 9.17 -21.86
C ARG A 151 -13.69 8.75 -23.27
N GLY A 152 -12.42 8.96 -23.64
CA GLY A 152 -11.92 8.63 -24.98
C GLY A 152 -12.26 9.72 -26.03
N ARG A 153 -11.38 9.90 -27.02
CA ARG A 153 -11.44 10.97 -28.03
C ARG A 153 -12.22 10.55 -29.29
N ASP A 154 -13.52 10.28 -29.19
CA ASP A 154 -14.32 9.98 -30.41
C ASP A 154 -15.82 10.32 -30.28
N GLU A 155 -16.15 11.51 -29.78
CA GLU A 155 -17.54 12.01 -29.84
C GLU A 155 -17.62 13.41 -30.47
N GLN A 156 -18.69 13.63 -31.24
CA GLN A 156 -18.97 14.91 -31.91
C GLN A 156 -19.19 16.04 -30.90
N HIS A 157 -18.69 17.23 -31.25
CA HIS A 157 -18.59 18.42 -30.38
C HIS A 157 -19.90 18.83 -29.66
N ASP A 158 -21.08 18.58 -30.26
CA ASP A 158 -22.38 18.96 -29.67
C ASP A 158 -22.90 17.94 -28.62
N LEU A 159 -22.56 16.65 -28.77
CA LEU A 159 -22.86 15.63 -27.74
C LEU A 159 -21.94 15.78 -26.53
N MET A 160 -20.72 16.28 -26.73
CA MET A 160 -19.75 16.56 -25.66
C MET A 160 -20.21 17.67 -24.73
N ARG A 161 -20.80 18.75 -25.25
CA ARG A 161 -21.29 19.86 -24.41
C ARG A 161 -22.44 19.42 -23.49
N THR A 162 -23.29 18.53 -23.97
CA THR A 162 -24.39 17.94 -23.16
C THR A 162 -23.86 17.03 -22.05
N ALA A 163 -22.76 16.31 -22.30
CA ALA A 163 -22.10 15.47 -21.30
C ALA A 163 -21.35 16.27 -20.24
N GLU A 164 -20.73 17.40 -20.63
CA GLU A 164 -20.16 18.37 -19.69
C GLU A 164 -21.28 18.97 -18.81
N GLU A 165 -22.45 19.28 -19.37
CA GLU A 165 -23.61 19.78 -18.59
C GLU A 165 -24.14 18.77 -17.58
N ALA A 166 -24.33 17.52 -17.99
CA ALA A 166 -24.79 16.47 -17.09
C ALA A 166 -23.79 16.26 -15.93
N TRP A 167 -22.49 16.49 -16.14
CA TRP A 167 -21.48 16.42 -15.10
C TRP A 167 -21.55 17.59 -14.11
N ILE A 168 -21.90 18.79 -14.59
CA ILE A 168 -22.08 19.98 -13.74
C ILE A 168 -23.37 19.88 -12.92
N ASP A 169 -24.47 19.38 -13.51
CA ASP A 169 -25.81 19.42 -12.91
C ASP A 169 -26.12 18.23 -11.98
N ASN A 170 -25.33 17.14 -12.00
CA ASN A 170 -25.64 15.93 -11.20
C ASN A 170 -25.38 16.07 -9.70
N ASP A 171 -24.79 17.19 -9.25
CA ASP A 171 -24.43 17.41 -7.84
C ASP A 171 -25.50 18.19 -7.04
N ASN A 172 -26.69 18.45 -7.61
CA ASN A 172 -27.68 19.28 -6.93
C ASN A 172 -29.15 18.95 -7.27
N ARG A 173 -29.75 17.93 -6.62
CA ARG A 173 -31.21 17.91 -6.33
C ARG A 173 -31.54 17.18 -5.00
N PRO A 174 -32.26 17.81 -4.07
CA PRO A 174 -32.90 17.12 -2.96
C PRO A 174 -34.22 16.47 -3.40
N ARG A 175 -34.49 15.22 -2.96
CA ARG A 175 -35.81 14.57 -3.13
C ARG A 175 -36.72 14.89 -1.93
N PRO A 176 -38.03 15.15 -2.14
CA PRO A 176 -38.94 15.50 -1.05
C PRO A 176 -39.53 14.27 -0.34
N ASP A 177 -39.62 14.42 0.99
CA ASP A 177 -40.41 13.73 2.02
C ASP A 177 -41.26 12.51 1.62
N SER A 178 -40.92 11.34 2.18
CA SER A 178 -41.90 10.35 2.61
C SER A 178 -41.41 9.70 3.91
N GLY A 179 -42.24 9.78 4.95
CA GLY A 179 -41.86 9.53 6.34
C GLY A 179 -41.24 8.17 6.61
N ILE A 180 -40.09 8.19 7.30
CA ILE A 180 -39.44 7.05 7.94
C ILE A 180 -39.12 7.49 9.38
N PRO A 181 -39.40 6.66 10.42
CA PRO A 181 -39.19 7.06 11.82
C PRO A 181 -37.70 7.28 12.12
N PRO A 182 -37.36 7.97 13.23
CA PRO A 182 -36.04 8.56 13.43
C PRO A 182 -34.94 7.50 13.36
N PHE A 183 -33.90 7.81 12.59
CA PHE A 183 -32.66 7.05 12.52
C PHE A 183 -32.14 6.78 13.93
N LYS A 184 -32.09 5.51 14.31
CA LYS A 184 -31.27 5.06 15.43
C LYS A 184 -29.81 5.35 15.08
N ASN A 185 -29.08 5.93 16.03
CA ASN A 185 -27.62 6.06 16.00
C ASN A 185 -26.97 4.76 15.50
N SER A 186 -26.47 4.78 14.27
CA SER A 186 -25.55 3.77 13.77
C SER A 186 -24.21 4.46 13.60
N THR A 187 -23.30 4.22 14.54
CA THR A 187 -21.86 4.36 14.32
C THR A 187 -21.52 3.69 12.98
N SER A 188 -21.19 4.47 11.95
CA SER A 188 -20.91 3.93 10.62
C SER A 188 -19.58 3.19 10.65
N TYR A 189 -19.64 1.88 10.88
CA TYR A 189 -18.50 0.99 10.79
C TYR A 189 -17.86 1.07 9.39
N LEU A 190 -16.53 1.03 9.32
CA LEU A 190 -15.78 1.01 8.06
C LEU A 190 -16.05 -0.28 7.27
N ARG A 191 -17.18 -0.39 6.57
CA ARG A 191 -17.58 -1.60 5.83
C ARG A 191 -16.81 -1.76 4.53
N PHE A 192 -16.73 -0.68 3.76
CA PHE A 192 -16.05 -0.62 2.48
C PHE A 192 -15.44 0.77 2.32
N THR A 193 -14.17 0.86 1.93
CA THR A 193 -13.55 2.15 1.65
C THR A 193 -12.37 2.00 0.70
N ARG A 194 -12.09 3.05 -0.08
CA ARG A 194 -10.83 3.16 -0.82
C ARG A 194 -9.69 3.49 0.16
N LEU A 195 -8.50 3.01 -0.16
CA LEU A 195 -7.28 3.27 0.61
C LEU A 195 -6.27 4.09 -0.20
N ARG A 196 -5.56 4.98 0.50
CA ARG A 196 -4.26 5.49 0.06
C ARG A 196 -3.17 4.58 0.60
N VAL A 197 -2.21 4.25 -0.26
CA VAL A 197 -1.17 3.27 -0.01
C VAL A 197 0.19 3.87 -0.35
N LYS A 198 1.25 3.38 0.28
CA LYS A 198 2.59 3.96 0.15
C LYS A 198 3.57 2.98 -0.48
N THR A 199 4.51 3.53 -1.23
CA THR A 199 5.63 2.78 -1.78
C THR A 199 6.83 2.79 -0.84
N GLN A 200 7.67 1.78 -0.95
CA GLN A 200 9.00 1.72 -0.34
C GLN A 200 10.07 1.87 -1.42
N PRO A 201 10.99 2.84 -1.30
CA PRO A 201 11.98 3.13 -2.34
C PRO A 201 13.28 2.34 -2.13
N TYR A 202 13.20 1.02 -1.94
CA TYR A 202 14.39 0.20 -1.72
C TYR A 202 15.22 0.10 -3.01
N GLU A 203 16.55 0.16 -2.89
CA GLU A 203 17.48 0.23 -4.03
C GLU A 203 17.40 -0.93 -5.03
N TRP A 204 16.82 -2.06 -4.62
CA TRP A 204 16.61 -3.22 -5.49
C TRP A 204 15.40 -3.08 -6.41
N GLY A 205 14.54 -2.08 -6.20
CA GLY A 205 13.31 -1.87 -6.95
C GLY A 205 13.53 -1.39 -8.38
N LYS A 206 12.56 -1.64 -9.26
CA LYS A 206 12.51 -1.01 -10.59
C LYS A 206 12.33 0.51 -10.46
N LEU A 207 12.82 1.24 -11.45
CA LEU A 207 12.84 2.70 -11.43
C LEU A 207 11.57 3.30 -12.03
N GLY A 208 11.08 4.39 -11.45
CA GLY A 208 10.00 5.20 -12.00
C GLY A 208 8.78 4.39 -12.45
N MET A 209 8.33 4.64 -13.69
CA MET A 209 7.17 3.96 -14.29
C MET A 209 7.49 2.57 -14.84
N ASP A 210 8.76 2.13 -14.86
CA ASP A 210 9.08 0.73 -15.15
C ASP A 210 8.72 -0.19 -13.97
N SER A 211 8.52 0.39 -12.79
CA SER A 211 8.02 -0.31 -11.62
C SER A 211 6.50 -0.47 -11.64
N LYS A 212 6.02 -1.71 -11.49
CA LYS A 212 4.59 -1.96 -11.27
C LYS A 212 4.10 -1.30 -9.98
N ALA A 213 4.91 -1.27 -8.92
CA ALA A 213 4.57 -0.57 -7.69
C ALA A 213 4.45 0.95 -7.92
N GLY A 214 5.36 1.54 -8.72
CA GLY A 214 5.30 2.95 -9.13
C GLY A 214 4.07 3.27 -9.98
N GLN A 215 3.77 2.44 -10.99
CA GLN A 215 2.57 2.55 -11.82
C GLN A 215 1.29 2.57 -10.98
N LEU A 216 1.15 1.61 -10.07
CA LEU A 216 -0.06 1.49 -9.23
C LEU A 216 -0.16 2.63 -8.22
N ALA A 217 0.96 3.08 -7.64
CA ALA A 217 0.97 4.20 -6.70
C ALA A 217 0.54 5.53 -7.35
N SER A 218 0.76 5.70 -8.66
CA SER A 218 0.33 6.89 -9.41
C SER A 218 -1.20 7.08 -9.47
N ALA A 219 -1.97 6.07 -9.07
CA ALA A 219 -3.43 6.18 -8.95
C ALA A 219 -3.87 7.11 -7.79
N ASP A 220 -2.97 7.44 -6.86
CA ASP A 220 -3.16 8.55 -5.94
C ASP A 220 -2.64 9.85 -6.59
N PRO A 221 -3.49 10.85 -6.88
CA PRO A 221 -3.07 12.10 -7.52
C PRO A 221 -2.00 12.89 -6.73
N SER A 222 -1.86 12.62 -5.43
CA SER A 222 -0.81 13.24 -4.61
C SER A 222 0.56 12.58 -4.76
N THR A 223 0.64 11.43 -5.42
CA THR A 223 1.89 10.69 -5.64
C THR A 223 2.52 11.07 -6.98
N VAL A 224 3.73 11.62 -6.92
CA VAL A 224 4.54 11.95 -8.11
C VAL A 224 5.62 10.88 -8.29
N ILE A 225 5.62 10.20 -9.44
CA ILE A 225 6.59 9.14 -9.76
C ILE A 225 7.81 9.74 -10.46
N ALA A 226 8.92 9.85 -9.73
CA ALA A 226 10.20 10.29 -10.27
C ALA A 226 10.92 9.16 -11.04
N ALA A 227 11.37 9.44 -12.27
CA ALA A 227 11.93 8.44 -13.19
C ALA A 227 13.17 7.70 -12.64
N SER A 228 14.05 8.38 -11.89
CA SER A 228 15.29 7.80 -11.35
C SER A 228 15.14 7.20 -9.95
N THR A 229 13.94 7.23 -9.37
CA THR A 229 13.69 6.71 -8.02
C THR A 229 13.25 5.26 -8.11
N PRO A 230 13.80 4.34 -7.29
CA PRO A 230 13.28 2.99 -7.20
C PRO A 230 11.92 2.98 -6.48
N TYR A 231 10.97 2.20 -7.00
CA TYR A 231 9.70 1.91 -6.36
C TYR A 231 9.62 0.40 -6.18
N ALA A 232 10.07 -0.08 -5.03
CA ALA A 232 10.35 -1.50 -4.80
C ALA A 232 9.12 -2.26 -4.32
N GLU A 233 8.42 -1.72 -3.33
CA GLU A 233 7.23 -2.32 -2.76
C GLU A 233 6.09 -1.30 -2.73
N LEU A 234 4.84 -1.74 -2.88
CA LEU A 234 3.62 -0.97 -2.58
C LEU A 234 2.88 -1.68 -1.45
N TRP A 235 2.68 -1.01 -0.30
CA TRP A 235 2.16 -1.65 0.92
C TRP A 235 0.69 -1.35 1.15
N MET A 236 -0.07 -2.42 1.42
CA MET A 236 -1.50 -2.39 1.64
C MET A 236 -1.83 -3.15 2.93
N GLY A 237 -2.20 -2.42 3.98
CA GLY A 237 -2.48 -2.98 5.28
C GLY A 237 -2.26 -2.00 6.43
N THR A 238 -2.03 -2.56 7.61
CA THR A 238 -1.97 -1.82 8.89
C THR A 238 -0.56 -1.66 9.44
N HIS A 239 0.46 -2.02 8.65
CA HIS A 239 1.84 -2.01 9.10
C HIS A 239 2.33 -0.59 9.45
N PRO A 240 2.98 -0.37 10.61
CA PRO A 240 3.39 0.96 11.07
C PRO A 240 4.39 1.69 10.15
N ASN A 241 5.28 0.97 9.47
CA ASN A 241 6.27 1.56 8.55
C ASN A 241 5.66 2.17 7.27
N ALA A 242 4.49 1.69 6.84
CA ALA A 242 3.76 2.23 5.68
C ALA A 242 2.26 1.96 5.85
N PRO A 243 1.59 2.67 6.77
CA PRO A 243 0.19 2.43 7.04
C PRO A 243 -0.65 2.86 5.84
N SER A 244 -1.59 2.02 5.42
CA SER A 244 -2.65 2.45 4.52
C SER A 244 -3.56 3.44 5.23
N LEU A 245 -4.04 4.45 4.50
CA LEU A 245 -4.92 5.48 5.03
C LEU A 245 -6.29 5.38 4.37
N VAL A 246 -7.36 5.59 5.14
CA VAL A 246 -8.72 5.71 4.59
C VAL A 246 -8.77 6.90 3.63
N TRP A 247 -9.32 6.70 2.43
CA TRP A 247 -9.24 7.70 1.35
C TRP A 247 -9.90 9.04 1.70
N ASP A 248 -11.04 9.07 2.39
CA ASP A 248 -11.72 10.35 2.64
C ASP A 248 -11.15 11.09 3.86
N THR A 249 -10.72 10.36 4.88
CA THR A 249 -10.34 10.94 6.18
C THR A 249 -8.83 11.00 6.40
N SER A 250 -8.05 10.27 5.61
CA SER A 250 -6.61 10.04 5.82
C SER A 250 -6.25 9.43 7.19
N VAL A 251 -7.24 8.88 7.90
CA VAL A 251 -7.01 8.15 9.16
C VAL A 251 -6.29 6.83 8.83
N PRO A 252 -5.25 6.43 9.57
CA PRO A 252 -4.62 5.13 9.40
C PRO A 252 -5.65 4.00 9.51
N LEU A 253 -5.61 3.05 8.57
CA LEU A 253 -6.56 1.92 8.53
C LEU A 253 -6.62 1.20 9.88
N LYS A 254 -5.47 0.95 10.51
CA LYS A 254 -5.37 0.32 11.83
C LYS A 254 -6.22 1.02 12.89
N ALA A 255 -6.24 2.35 12.88
CA ALA A 255 -7.01 3.14 13.85
C ALA A 255 -8.52 3.18 13.53
N ALA A 256 -8.90 2.90 12.28
CA ALA A 256 -10.29 2.86 11.85
C ALA A 256 -10.92 1.46 11.97
N LEU A 257 -10.11 0.41 12.16
CA LEU A 257 -10.58 -0.96 12.32
C LEU A 257 -11.17 -1.21 13.72
N THR A 258 -12.22 -2.01 13.73
CA THR A 258 -12.90 -2.53 14.92
C THR A 258 -13.13 -4.03 14.73
N SER A 259 -13.46 -4.74 15.81
CA SER A 259 -13.71 -6.19 15.75
C SER A 259 -14.83 -6.58 14.77
N THR A 260 -15.81 -5.70 14.54
CA THR A 260 -16.87 -5.92 13.56
C THR A 260 -16.38 -5.84 12.12
N ASN A 261 -15.26 -5.16 11.84
CA ASN A 261 -14.66 -5.12 10.51
C ASN A 261 -13.88 -6.41 10.19
N LEU A 262 -13.33 -7.08 11.19
CA LEU A 262 -12.48 -8.27 11.03
C LEU A 262 -13.24 -9.59 11.17
N SER A 263 -14.42 -9.58 11.80
CA SER A 263 -15.13 -10.73 12.36
C SER A 263 -14.64 -11.13 13.77
N PRO A 264 -15.54 -11.68 14.62
CA PRO A 264 -15.16 -12.15 15.96
C PRO A 264 -14.06 -13.21 15.96
N ALA A 265 -14.06 -14.13 14.98
CA ALA A 265 -13.11 -15.23 14.92
C ALA A 265 -11.69 -14.74 14.59
N VAL A 266 -11.55 -13.84 13.61
CA VAL A 266 -10.27 -13.21 13.27
C VAL A 266 -9.78 -12.36 14.44
N SER A 267 -10.65 -11.53 15.02
CA SER A 267 -10.29 -10.65 16.15
C SER A 267 -9.81 -11.43 17.37
N ALA A 268 -10.40 -12.59 17.65
CA ALA A 268 -10.01 -13.44 18.77
C ALA A 268 -8.64 -14.11 18.55
N LYS A 269 -8.24 -14.33 17.30
CA LYS A 269 -7.02 -15.06 16.94
C LYS A 269 -5.81 -14.15 16.69
N PHE A 270 -6.04 -12.99 16.08
CA PHE A 270 -5.00 -12.10 15.57
C PHE A 270 -5.04 -10.70 16.16
N ASP A 271 -5.73 -10.55 17.29
CA ASP A 271 -6.07 -9.26 17.89
C ASP A 271 -6.86 -8.36 16.93
N THR A 272 -7.21 -7.14 17.33
CA THR A 272 -7.98 -6.21 16.46
C THR A 272 -7.07 -5.57 15.39
N ASP A 273 -6.39 -6.39 14.59
CA ASP A 273 -5.51 -5.98 13.49
C ASP A 273 -5.64 -6.91 12.28
N LEU A 274 -5.13 -6.48 11.11
CA LEU A 274 -5.03 -7.36 9.96
C LEU A 274 -3.91 -8.40 10.19
N PRO A 275 -4.19 -9.70 10.00
CA PRO A 275 -3.19 -10.76 10.19
C PRO A 275 -2.14 -10.83 9.07
N PHE A 276 -2.35 -10.09 7.98
CA PHE A 276 -1.51 -10.10 6.80
C PHE A 276 -1.11 -8.69 6.36
N LEU A 277 0.02 -8.62 5.66
CA LEU A 277 0.44 -7.46 4.87
C LEU A 277 0.38 -7.84 3.40
N PHE A 278 -0.38 -7.08 2.62
CA PHE A 278 -0.53 -7.28 1.19
C PHE A 278 0.35 -6.30 0.43
N LYS A 279 1.03 -6.76 -0.61
CA LYS A 279 2.01 -5.95 -1.34
C LYS A 279 2.02 -6.21 -2.83
N VAL A 280 2.56 -5.25 -3.55
CA VAL A 280 3.13 -5.45 -4.88
C VAL A 280 4.63 -5.25 -4.77
N LEU A 281 5.43 -6.20 -5.23
CA LEU A 281 6.88 -6.05 -5.35
C LEU A 281 7.24 -5.87 -6.83
N SER A 282 8.21 -4.99 -7.08
CA SER A 282 8.73 -4.71 -8.41
C SER A 282 10.25 -4.81 -8.42
N VAL A 283 10.73 -6.02 -8.72
CA VAL A 283 12.11 -6.46 -8.48
C VAL A 283 12.98 -6.19 -9.71
N ASN A 284 14.06 -5.44 -9.49
CA ASN A 284 15.08 -5.12 -10.51
C ASN A 284 16.45 -5.76 -10.20
N LYS A 285 16.80 -5.84 -8.91
CA LYS A 285 17.98 -6.56 -8.41
C LYS A 285 17.54 -7.67 -7.47
N ALA A 286 18.34 -8.74 -7.40
CA ALA A 286 18.06 -9.84 -6.51
C ALA A 286 17.98 -9.38 -5.05
N LEU A 287 16.98 -9.85 -4.33
CA LEU A 287 16.88 -9.66 -2.89
C LEU A 287 17.83 -10.63 -2.18
N SER A 288 18.01 -10.40 -0.88
CA SER A 288 18.82 -11.28 -0.04
C SER A 288 18.27 -12.70 -0.05
N ILE A 289 19.15 -13.69 -0.13
CA ILE A 289 18.78 -15.06 0.23
C ILE A 289 18.44 -15.06 1.71
N GLN A 290 17.24 -15.51 2.02
CA GLN A 290 16.65 -15.41 3.33
C GLN A 290 15.79 -16.62 3.67
N ALA A 291 15.52 -16.79 4.96
CA ALA A 291 14.50 -17.68 5.48
C ALA A 291 13.79 -17.02 6.66
N HIS A 292 12.56 -17.46 6.93
CA HIS A 292 11.75 -16.96 8.02
C HIS A 292 11.56 -18.02 9.09
N PRO A 293 11.79 -17.71 10.38
CA PRO A 293 11.62 -18.69 11.44
C PRO A 293 10.18 -19.12 11.58
N ASP A 294 9.98 -20.38 11.96
CA ASP A 294 8.68 -20.82 12.46
C ASP A 294 8.30 -20.09 13.76
N LYS A 295 7.05 -20.26 14.19
CA LYS A 295 6.52 -19.50 15.32
C LYS A 295 7.21 -19.80 16.65
N GLN A 296 7.75 -21.01 16.82
CA GLN A 296 8.47 -21.37 18.04
C GLN A 296 9.86 -20.73 18.06
N LEU A 297 10.59 -20.82 16.95
CA LEU A 297 11.91 -20.22 16.80
C LEU A 297 11.84 -18.69 16.82
N ALA A 298 10.83 -18.08 16.19
CA ALA A 298 10.62 -16.63 16.20
C ALA A 298 10.49 -16.08 17.63
N ARG A 299 9.69 -16.73 18.48
CA ARG A 299 9.57 -16.37 19.90
C ARG A 299 10.91 -16.44 20.63
N PHE A 300 11.62 -17.55 20.45
CA PHE A 300 12.93 -17.74 21.08
C PHE A 300 13.94 -16.67 20.63
N LEU A 301 14.01 -16.40 19.33
CA LEU A 301 14.93 -15.42 18.75
C LEU A 301 14.57 -13.99 19.18
N PHE A 302 13.29 -13.65 19.24
CA PHE A 302 12.80 -12.37 19.74
C PHE A 302 13.19 -12.13 21.20
N GLU A 303 13.01 -13.15 22.05
CA GLU A 303 13.40 -13.07 23.47
C GLU A 303 14.92 -12.92 23.65
N LYS A 304 15.73 -13.59 22.82
CA LYS A 304 17.19 -13.59 22.94
C LYS A 304 17.87 -12.39 22.28
N ARG A 305 17.35 -11.94 21.14
CA ARG A 305 17.97 -10.93 20.26
C ARG A 305 16.92 -9.99 19.66
N PRO A 306 16.20 -9.22 20.49
CA PRO A 306 15.17 -8.28 20.01
C PRO A 306 15.74 -7.12 19.16
N ASP A 307 17.06 -6.93 19.21
CA ASP A 307 17.80 -6.03 18.33
C ASP A 307 17.80 -6.50 16.86
N LEU A 308 17.68 -7.81 16.63
CA LEU A 308 17.68 -8.42 15.30
C LEU A 308 16.30 -8.91 14.88
N TYR A 309 15.60 -9.62 15.76
CA TYR A 309 14.29 -10.20 15.53
C TYR A 309 13.23 -9.30 16.15
N LYS A 310 12.23 -8.89 15.37
CA LYS A 310 11.39 -7.72 15.67
C LYS A 310 10.08 -8.06 16.35
N ASP A 311 9.67 -9.31 16.25
CA ASP A 311 8.42 -9.80 16.77
C ASP A 311 8.51 -11.31 17.06
N PRO A 312 7.60 -11.87 17.87
CA PRO A 312 7.57 -13.31 18.17
C PRO A 312 6.82 -14.13 17.10
N ASN A 313 6.50 -13.57 15.93
CA ASN A 313 5.65 -14.20 14.94
C ASN A 313 6.46 -14.86 13.82
N HIS A 314 5.87 -15.88 13.19
CA HIS A 314 6.39 -16.42 11.94
C HIS A 314 6.05 -15.50 10.76
N LYS A 315 6.64 -15.79 9.60
CA LYS A 315 6.41 -15.01 8.37
C LYS A 315 6.25 -15.94 7.16
N PRO A 316 5.18 -16.75 7.09
CA PRO A 316 4.83 -17.39 5.84
C PRO A 316 4.47 -16.34 4.80
N GLU A 317 4.90 -16.56 3.56
CA GLU A 317 4.70 -15.63 2.44
C GLU A 317 4.17 -16.39 1.22
N MET A 318 3.40 -15.71 0.38
CA MET A 318 2.98 -16.22 -0.93
C MET A 318 3.18 -15.13 -1.96
N ALA A 319 3.80 -15.49 -3.08
CA ALA A 319 3.93 -14.61 -4.23
C ALA A 319 3.09 -15.14 -5.40
N VAL A 320 2.44 -14.24 -6.15
CA VAL A 320 1.74 -14.53 -7.40
C VAL A 320 2.25 -13.58 -8.48
N ALA A 321 2.73 -14.14 -9.59
CA ALA A 321 3.40 -13.38 -10.61
C ALA A 321 2.46 -12.45 -11.40
N LEU A 322 2.84 -11.18 -11.52
CA LEU A 322 2.20 -10.16 -12.37
C LEU A 322 2.89 -10.03 -13.72
N THR A 323 4.17 -10.41 -13.79
CA THR A 323 4.94 -10.57 -15.04
C THR A 323 5.66 -11.91 -14.99
N ASP A 324 6.44 -12.25 -16.01
CA ASP A 324 7.48 -13.26 -15.83
C ASP A 324 8.34 -12.90 -14.61
N PHE A 325 8.54 -13.86 -13.71
CA PHE A 325 9.21 -13.65 -12.42
C PHE A 325 10.23 -14.75 -12.13
N GLU A 326 11.35 -14.37 -11.55
CA GLU A 326 12.48 -15.24 -11.27
C GLU A 326 12.75 -15.29 -9.77
N ALA A 327 12.96 -16.49 -9.23
CA ALA A 327 13.26 -16.70 -7.81
C ALA A 327 14.18 -17.89 -7.56
N LEU A 328 14.91 -17.88 -6.44
CA LEU A 328 15.55 -19.05 -5.85
C LEU A 328 14.64 -19.57 -4.74
N ILE A 329 14.17 -20.82 -4.79
CA ILE A 329 13.23 -21.36 -3.78
C ILE A 329 13.60 -22.79 -3.36
N GLY A 330 13.90 -22.99 -2.08
CA GLY A 330 14.17 -24.32 -1.52
C GLY A 330 15.39 -25.01 -2.14
N PHE A 331 15.80 -26.14 -1.57
CA PHE A 331 16.92 -26.90 -2.11
C PHE A 331 16.51 -27.74 -3.33
N ARG A 332 17.44 -27.81 -4.30
CA ARG A 332 17.33 -28.68 -5.47
C ARG A 332 17.31 -30.16 -5.09
N PRO A 333 16.81 -31.05 -5.96
CA PRO A 333 16.99 -32.49 -5.79
C PRO A 333 18.46 -32.82 -5.51
N LEU A 334 18.70 -33.73 -4.58
CA LEU A 334 20.07 -34.05 -4.14
C LEU A 334 20.99 -34.48 -5.29
N SER A 335 20.43 -35.14 -6.31
CA SER A 335 21.16 -35.53 -7.53
C SER A 335 21.63 -34.33 -8.37
N GLU A 336 20.85 -33.25 -8.43
CA GLU A 336 21.27 -32.01 -9.11
C GLU A 336 22.40 -31.33 -8.33
N ILE A 337 22.29 -31.28 -7.00
CA ILE A 337 23.34 -30.72 -6.14
C ILE A 337 24.63 -31.53 -6.30
N GLN A 338 24.54 -32.85 -6.31
CA GLN A 338 25.68 -33.73 -6.55
C GLN A 338 26.31 -33.48 -7.92
N HIS A 339 25.48 -33.33 -8.96
CA HIS A 339 25.96 -32.96 -10.30
C HIS A 339 26.66 -31.60 -10.30
N HIS A 340 26.11 -30.59 -9.61
CA HIS A 340 26.71 -29.26 -9.53
C HIS A 340 28.05 -29.27 -8.78
N LEU A 341 28.19 -30.07 -7.71
CA LEU A 341 29.47 -30.23 -7.02
C LEU A 341 30.56 -30.84 -7.93
N VAL A 342 30.19 -31.54 -9.00
CA VAL A 342 31.14 -32.05 -10.01
C VAL A 342 31.34 -31.04 -11.14
N ALA A 343 30.26 -30.42 -11.63
CA ALA A 343 30.28 -29.52 -12.77
C ALA A 343 30.91 -28.14 -12.49
N TYR A 344 30.90 -27.70 -11.22
CA TYR A 344 31.44 -26.43 -10.77
C TYR A 344 32.59 -26.68 -9.78
N PRO A 345 33.83 -26.88 -10.25
CA PRO A 345 34.97 -27.13 -9.37
C PRO A 345 35.22 -25.98 -8.38
N GLU A 346 34.81 -24.76 -8.72
CA GLU A 346 34.94 -23.60 -7.85
C GLU A 346 33.99 -23.65 -6.66
N LEU A 347 32.75 -24.16 -6.87
CA LEU A 347 31.84 -24.47 -5.76
C LEU A 347 32.47 -25.55 -4.88
N ARG A 348 32.96 -26.64 -5.49
CA ARG A 348 33.56 -27.76 -4.76
C ARG A 348 34.75 -27.34 -3.90
N ALA A 349 35.60 -26.43 -4.39
CA ALA A 349 36.72 -25.89 -3.63
C ALA A 349 36.28 -25.13 -2.36
N CYS A 350 35.05 -24.58 -2.36
CA CYS A 350 34.47 -23.94 -1.19
C CYS A 350 33.85 -24.91 -0.18
N ILE A 351 33.75 -26.21 -0.48
CA ILE A 351 33.15 -27.22 0.41
C ILE A 351 34.25 -28.08 1.05
N ASP A 352 34.13 -28.34 2.35
CA ASP A 352 35.05 -29.19 3.11
C ASP A 352 34.98 -30.63 2.62
N ASP A 353 36.14 -31.29 2.57
CA ASP A 353 36.25 -32.65 2.04
C ASP A 353 35.36 -33.64 2.81
N THR A 354 35.30 -33.50 4.14
CA THR A 354 34.41 -34.32 4.98
C THR A 354 32.93 -34.13 4.63
N ALA A 355 32.49 -32.89 4.39
CA ALA A 355 31.11 -32.60 4.01
C ALA A 355 30.79 -33.12 2.60
N TYR A 356 31.72 -32.94 1.65
CA TYR A 356 31.61 -33.43 0.30
C TYR A 356 31.58 -34.97 0.23
N GLU A 357 32.44 -35.66 0.97
CA GLU A 357 32.49 -37.12 1.03
C GLU A 357 31.22 -37.70 1.63
N ALA A 358 30.75 -37.13 2.76
CA ALA A 358 29.50 -37.54 3.39
C ALA A 358 28.30 -37.38 2.43
N PHE A 359 28.26 -36.28 1.69
CA PHE A 359 27.21 -36.04 0.69
C PHE A 359 27.32 -36.96 -0.51
N SER A 360 28.52 -37.17 -1.04
CA SER A 360 28.74 -37.99 -2.24
C SER A 360 28.46 -39.48 -2.01
N GLN A 361 28.73 -39.99 -0.80
CA GLN A 361 28.48 -41.38 -0.44
C GLN A 361 27.02 -41.65 -0.09
N ALA A 362 26.37 -40.72 0.64
CA ALA A 362 25.00 -40.85 1.10
C ALA A 362 24.28 -39.50 1.07
N PRO A 363 23.82 -39.04 -0.12
CA PRO A 363 23.04 -37.81 -0.22
C PRO A 363 21.77 -37.91 0.64
N SER A 364 21.62 -36.99 1.58
CA SER A 364 20.48 -36.90 2.49
C SER A 364 20.31 -35.46 2.97
N LYS A 365 19.22 -35.17 3.70
CA LYS A 365 19.06 -33.86 4.36
C LYS A 365 20.21 -33.54 5.31
N ALA A 366 20.70 -34.54 6.05
CA ALA A 366 21.78 -34.37 7.01
C ALA A 366 23.10 -34.04 6.31
N SER A 367 23.46 -34.75 5.23
CA SER A 367 24.68 -34.44 4.49
C SER A 367 24.55 -33.17 3.65
N LEU A 368 23.35 -32.80 3.19
CA LEU A 368 23.09 -31.49 2.57
C LEU A 368 23.31 -30.35 3.58
N LYS A 369 22.87 -30.51 4.83
CA LYS A 369 23.15 -29.56 5.91
C LYS A 369 24.64 -29.34 6.08
N LEU A 370 25.46 -30.40 6.04
CA LEU A 370 26.91 -30.29 6.12
C LEU A 370 27.50 -29.51 4.95
N VAL A 371 27.06 -29.78 3.71
CA VAL A 371 27.51 -29.05 2.51
C VAL A 371 27.14 -27.58 2.60
N PHE A 372 25.88 -27.27 2.95
CA PHE A 372 25.43 -25.88 3.08
C PHE A 372 26.15 -25.14 4.21
N ALA A 373 26.30 -25.77 5.38
CA ALA A 373 27.04 -25.20 6.50
C ALA A 373 28.49 -24.88 6.12
N SER A 374 29.16 -25.83 5.46
CA SER A 374 30.54 -25.67 4.99
C SER A 374 30.69 -24.48 4.04
N LEU A 375 29.78 -24.34 3.06
CA LEU A 375 29.77 -23.18 2.16
C LEU A 375 29.57 -21.86 2.93
N MET A 376 28.54 -21.81 3.78
CA MET A 376 28.12 -20.59 4.46
C MET A 376 29.13 -20.09 5.49
N GLN A 377 29.91 -21.00 6.08
CA GLN A 377 30.93 -20.71 7.08
C GLN A 377 32.34 -20.63 6.48
N ARG A 378 32.48 -20.80 5.15
CA ARG A 378 33.78 -20.75 4.48
C ARG A 378 34.40 -19.36 4.55
N ASP A 379 35.73 -19.30 4.55
CA ASP A 379 36.48 -18.06 4.45
C ASP A 379 35.97 -17.22 3.26
N PRO A 380 35.43 -16.01 3.50
CA PRO A 380 34.93 -15.13 2.46
C PRO A 380 35.98 -14.79 1.39
N ALA A 381 37.27 -14.75 1.74
CA ALA A 381 38.34 -14.48 0.78
C ALA A 381 38.53 -15.63 -0.23
N LEU A 382 38.39 -16.88 0.25
CA LEU A 382 38.38 -18.05 -0.63
C LEU A 382 37.14 -18.05 -1.52
N VAL A 383 35.95 -17.84 -0.95
CA VAL A 383 34.70 -17.75 -1.71
C VAL A 383 34.80 -16.70 -2.81
N ALA A 384 35.30 -15.51 -2.49
CA ALA A 384 35.52 -14.44 -3.45
C ALA A 384 36.50 -14.81 -4.58
N THR A 385 37.57 -15.54 -4.25
CA THR A 385 38.52 -16.02 -5.26
C THR A 385 37.87 -17.04 -6.18
N GLN A 386 37.17 -18.02 -5.61
CA GLN A 386 36.50 -19.06 -6.38
C GLN A 386 35.35 -18.50 -7.25
N ILE A 387 34.63 -17.47 -6.79
CA ILE A 387 33.61 -16.80 -7.63
C ILE A 387 34.28 -16.10 -8.82
N ARG A 388 35.39 -15.37 -8.61
CA ARG A 388 36.10 -14.72 -9.73
C ARG A 388 36.60 -15.73 -10.76
N ASP A 389 37.12 -16.87 -10.31
CA ASP A 389 37.55 -17.96 -11.19
C ASP A 389 36.36 -18.54 -11.97
N LEU A 390 35.23 -18.79 -11.30
CA LEU A 390 33.99 -19.24 -11.94
C LEU A 390 33.55 -18.26 -13.03
N ILE A 391 33.45 -16.97 -12.71
CA ILE A 391 32.97 -15.93 -13.63
C ILE A 391 33.93 -15.79 -14.82
N THR A 392 35.24 -15.85 -14.57
CA THR A 392 36.26 -15.86 -15.63
C THR A 392 36.07 -17.06 -16.55
N ARG A 393 35.90 -18.28 -16.00
CA ARG A 393 35.66 -19.49 -16.78
C ARG A 393 34.39 -19.37 -17.62
N LEU A 394 33.28 -18.92 -17.03
CA LEU A 394 32.02 -18.75 -17.74
C LEU A 394 32.11 -17.69 -18.85
N ALA A 395 32.84 -16.60 -18.64
CA ALA A 395 33.05 -15.53 -19.62
C ALA A 395 33.97 -15.93 -20.79
N THR A 396 34.88 -16.89 -20.59
CA THR A 396 35.72 -17.43 -21.69
C THR A 396 34.96 -18.40 -22.61
N THR A 397 33.73 -18.77 -22.25
CA THR A 397 32.81 -19.51 -23.14
C THR A 397 32.04 -18.49 -24.00
N THR A 398 31.75 -18.80 -25.28
CA THR A 398 31.18 -17.82 -26.24
C THR A 398 29.89 -17.15 -25.73
N ALA A 399 29.66 -15.88 -26.08
CA ALA A 399 28.53 -15.08 -25.58
C ALA A 399 27.12 -15.66 -25.89
N GLU A 400 27.03 -16.52 -26.90
CA GLU A 400 25.80 -17.27 -27.26
C GLU A 400 25.53 -18.46 -26.32
N ALA A 401 26.47 -18.82 -25.44
CA ALA A 401 26.40 -20.02 -24.63
C ALA A 401 25.34 -19.95 -23.52
N TRP A 402 25.06 -18.74 -22.98
CA TRP A 402 24.21 -18.58 -21.79
C TRP A 402 23.04 -17.61 -22.03
N PRO A 403 21.97 -18.04 -22.73
CA PRO A 403 20.74 -17.25 -22.83
C PRO A 403 20.15 -16.87 -21.46
N VAL A 404 19.37 -15.79 -21.45
CA VAL A 404 18.67 -15.29 -20.24
C VAL A 404 17.80 -16.38 -19.62
N GLY A 405 17.98 -16.58 -18.31
CA GLY A 405 17.27 -17.58 -17.53
C GLY A 405 17.90 -18.98 -17.57
N THR A 406 19.13 -19.11 -18.08
CA THR A 406 19.99 -20.25 -17.77
C THR A 406 20.70 -20.06 -16.43
N LEU A 407 21.11 -21.15 -15.78
CA LEU A 407 21.80 -21.06 -14.49
C LEU A 407 23.14 -20.30 -14.59
N ASN A 408 23.93 -20.53 -15.64
CA ASN A 408 25.19 -19.82 -15.85
C ASN A 408 25.00 -18.31 -16.08
N GLU A 409 23.97 -17.93 -16.84
CA GLU A 409 23.59 -16.52 -16.98
C GLU A 409 23.25 -15.92 -15.61
N LEU A 410 22.44 -16.63 -14.82
CA LEU A 410 22.07 -16.18 -13.48
C LEU A 410 23.30 -15.97 -12.58
N LEU A 411 24.27 -16.89 -12.59
CA LEU A 411 25.50 -16.76 -11.78
C LEU A 411 26.28 -15.48 -12.13
N ILE A 412 26.42 -15.19 -13.43
CA ILE A 412 27.07 -13.96 -13.92
C ILE A 412 26.29 -12.73 -13.49
N ARG A 413 24.96 -12.75 -13.64
CA ARG A 413 24.09 -11.63 -13.26
C ARG A 413 24.14 -11.38 -11.75
N LEU A 414 24.09 -12.43 -10.93
CA LEU A 414 24.18 -12.31 -9.47
C LEU A 414 25.51 -11.71 -9.02
N ASP A 415 26.63 -12.16 -9.59
CA ASP A 415 27.94 -11.56 -9.27
C ASP A 415 28.02 -10.09 -9.71
N SER A 416 27.44 -9.73 -10.87
CA SER A 416 27.40 -8.31 -11.28
C SER A 416 26.62 -7.40 -10.30
N GLN A 417 25.61 -7.96 -9.61
CA GLN A 417 24.80 -7.24 -8.61
C GLN A 417 25.44 -7.26 -7.23
N TYR A 418 26.06 -8.38 -6.87
CA TYR A 418 26.67 -8.67 -5.58
C TYR A 418 28.06 -9.31 -5.77
N PRO A 419 29.09 -8.52 -6.16
CA PRO A 419 30.40 -9.07 -6.50
C PRO A 419 30.98 -9.89 -5.36
N ASN A 420 31.41 -11.11 -5.67
CA ASN A 420 32.06 -12.04 -4.74
C ASN A 420 31.18 -12.55 -3.58
N ASP A 421 29.85 -12.37 -3.64
CA ASP A 421 28.96 -12.82 -2.55
C ASP A 421 28.66 -14.32 -2.64
N VAL A 422 28.70 -15.01 -1.49
CA VAL A 422 28.40 -16.46 -1.37
C VAL A 422 27.03 -16.87 -1.94
N GLY A 423 26.10 -15.91 -2.06
CA GLY A 423 24.81 -16.09 -2.70
C GLY A 423 24.90 -16.55 -4.15
N VAL A 424 25.98 -16.23 -4.87
CA VAL A 424 26.25 -16.75 -6.22
C VAL A 424 26.35 -18.28 -6.18
N PHE A 425 27.13 -18.84 -5.25
CA PHE A 425 27.22 -20.29 -5.08
C PHE A 425 25.94 -20.90 -4.49
N CYS A 426 25.20 -20.17 -3.65
CA CYS A 426 23.92 -20.66 -3.15
C CYS A 426 22.91 -20.92 -4.27
N ALA A 427 22.94 -20.16 -5.39
CA ALA A 427 22.08 -20.42 -6.55
C ALA A 427 22.29 -21.81 -7.20
N LEU A 428 23.45 -22.43 -6.99
CA LEU A 428 23.73 -23.81 -7.40
C LEU A 428 23.10 -24.85 -6.46
N LEU A 429 22.73 -24.47 -5.24
CA LEU A 429 22.10 -25.36 -4.25
C LEU A 429 20.57 -25.20 -4.22
N LEU A 430 20.07 -24.04 -4.62
CA LEU A 430 18.65 -23.69 -4.58
C LEU A 430 17.97 -23.79 -5.95
N ASN A 431 16.67 -24.12 -5.98
CA ASN A 431 15.95 -24.19 -7.25
C ASN A 431 15.83 -22.80 -7.86
N PHE A 432 16.32 -22.63 -9.09
CA PHE A 432 16.05 -21.44 -9.90
C PHE A 432 14.71 -21.63 -10.62
N VAL A 433 13.68 -20.93 -10.16
CA VAL A 433 12.30 -21.03 -10.62
C VAL A 433 11.94 -19.81 -11.48
N ARG A 434 11.20 -20.05 -12.57
CA ARG A 434 10.63 -19.02 -13.44
C ARG A 434 9.12 -19.16 -13.46
N LEU A 435 8.43 -18.18 -12.89
CA LEU A 435 6.97 -18.12 -12.88
C LEU A 435 6.48 -17.33 -14.09
N LYS A 436 5.44 -17.84 -14.73
CA LYS A 436 4.60 -17.10 -15.67
C LYS A 436 3.53 -16.33 -14.92
N GLU A 437 2.99 -15.30 -15.56
CA GLU A 437 1.91 -14.51 -14.99
C GLU A 437 0.76 -15.39 -14.46
N GLY A 438 0.38 -15.19 -13.20
CA GLY A 438 -0.65 -15.97 -12.51
C GLY A 438 -0.15 -17.28 -11.89
N GLN A 439 1.08 -17.71 -12.12
CA GLN A 439 1.68 -18.75 -11.29
C GLN A 439 2.13 -18.16 -9.95
N GLY A 440 2.10 -18.97 -8.91
CA GLY A 440 2.51 -18.55 -7.57
C GLY A 440 3.52 -19.50 -6.93
N ILE A 441 4.02 -19.09 -5.78
CA ILE A 441 4.91 -19.84 -4.90
C ILE A 441 4.51 -19.57 -3.46
N PHE A 442 4.65 -20.57 -2.60
CA PHE A 442 4.44 -20.43 -1.16
C PHE A 442 5.77 -20.67 -0.45
N LEU A 443 6.11 -19.74 0.44
CA LEU A 443 7.34 -19.74 1.21
C LEU A 443 7.00 -20.15 2.64
N ALA A 444 7.16 -21.44 2.90
CA ALA A 444 7.00 -21.99 4.24
C ALA A 444 8.11 -21.47 5.17
N ALA A 445 7.84 -21.51 6.48
CA ALA A 445 8.85 -21.24 7.47
C ALA A 445 10.06 -22.18 7.31
N ASN A 446 11.25 -21.67 7.63
CA ASN A 446 12.52 -22.38 7.59
C ASN A 446 12.94 -22.88 6.20
N GLU A 447 12.41 -22.30 5.12
CA GLU A 447 12.82 -22.58 3.74
C GLU A 447 13.62 -21.41 3.14
N PRO A 448 14.79 -21.66 2.52
CA PRO A 448 15.61 -20.61 1.94
C PRO A 448 15.04 -20.13 0.61
N HIS A 449 15.00 -18.83 0.40
CA HIS A 449 14.53 -18.24 -0.85
C HIS A 449 15.13 -16.86 -1.15
N ALA A 450 15.04 -16.43 -2.41
CA ALA A 450 15.34 -15.07 -2.86
C ALA A 450 14.54 -14.72 -4.12
N TYR A 451 13.99 -13.51 -4.19
CA TYR A 451 13.42 -12.98 -5.42
C TYR A 451 14.49 -12.33 -6.28
N LEU A 452 14.49 -12.59 -7.58
CA LEU A 452 15.58 -12.22 -8.48
C LEU A 452 15.20 -11.09 -9.45
N SER A 453 14.02 -11.20 -10.08
CA SER A 453 13.53 -10.19 -11.04
C SER A 453 12.03 -10.37 -11.33
N GLY A 454 11.37 -9.28 -11.75
CA GLY A 454 9.97 -9.28 -12.18
C GLY A 454 9.02 -8.62 -11.17
N ASP A 455 7.72 -8.61 -11.50
CA ASP A 455 6.69 -8.02 -10.64
C ASP A 455 5.76 -9.11 -10.08
N ILE A 456 5.43 -9.01 -8.80
CA ILE A 456 4.57 -9.96 -8.09
C ILE A 456 3.58 -9.24 -7.19
N ILE A 457 2.46 -9.90 -6.97
CA ILE A 457 1.68 -9.75 -5.75
C ILE A 457 2.38 -10.57 -4.67
N GLU A 458 2.53 -10.01 -3.46
CA GLU A 458 2.98 -10.74 -2.27
C GLU A 458 1.94 -10.57 -1.17
N CYS A 459 1.65 -11.65 -0.45
CA CYS A 459 0.96 -11.58 0.83
C CYS A 459 1.77 -12.35 1.85
N MET A 460 1.89 -11.79 3.05
CA MET A 460 2.70 -12.35 4.13
C MET A 460 1.99 -12.15 5.46
N ALA A 461 2.25 -13.03 6.43
CA ALA A 461 1.85 -12.78 7.81
C ALA A 461 2.51 -11.50 8.32
N ALA A 462 1.87 -10.79 9.25
CA ALA A 462 2.43 -9.59 9.86
C ALA A 462 3.65 -9.93 10.75
N SER A 463 4.85 -9.87 10.15
CA SER A 463 6.15 -10.06 10.82
C SER A 463 7.29 -9.41 10.02
N ASP A 464 8.33 -8.96 10.72
CA ASP A 464 9.56 -8.40 10.15
C ASP A 464 10.77 -9.32 10.34
N ASN A 465 10.57 -10.56 10.82
CA ASN A 465 11.65 -11.51 11.04
C ASN A 465 12.25 -12.05 9.74
N VAL A 466 13.56 -11.84 9.55
CA VAL A 466 14.31 -12.30 8.37
C VAL A 466 15.71 -12.74 8.78
N VAL A 467 16.06 -13.99 8.48
CA VAL A 467 17.43 -14.52 8.61
C VAL A 467 18.07 -14.58 7.22
N ARG A 468 19.24 -13.94 7.03
CA ARG A 468 19.88 -13.81 5.71
C ARG A 468 21.15 -14.66 5.56
N SER A 469 21.39 -15.20 4.36
CA SER A 469 22.62 -15.91 3.97
C SER A 469 23.50 -15.17 2.97
N GLY A 470 22.91 -14.47 2.00
CA GLY A 470 23.68 -13.97 0.85
C GLY A 470 22.91 -12.94 0.05
N LEU A 471 23.52 -12.44 -1.02
CA LEU A 471 23.02 -11.38 -1.90
C LEU A 471 22.64 -10.13 -1.09
N THR A 472 23.47 -9.78 -0.10
CA THR A 472 23.17 -8.68 0.81
C THR A 472 24.41 -8.11 1.49
N PRO A 473 24.48 -6.77 1.63
CA PRO A 473 25.44 -6.12 2.50
C PRO A 473 24.98 -6.10 3.97
N LYS A 474 23.72 -6.47 4.25
CA LYS A 474 23.16 -6.48 5.60
C LYS A 474 23.75 -7.63 6.44
N PHE A 475 23.52 -7.58 7.75
CA PHE A 475 23.92 -8.63 8.68
C PHE A 475 23.38 -10.01 8.25
N LYS A 476 24.23 -11.04 8.36
CA LYS A 476 23.98 -12.43 8.04
C LYS A 476 24.14 -13.28 9.30
N ASP A 477 23.05 -13.83 9.82
CA ASP A 477 23.08 -14.74 10.97
C ASP A 477 23.25 -16.18 10.49
N VAL A 478 24.46 -16.49 10.02
CA VAL A 478 24.76 -17.76 9.34
C VAL A 478 24.46 -18.98 10.22
N ASN A 479 24.77 -18.92 11.51
CA ASN A 479 24.57 -20.06 12.41
C ASN A 479 23.08 -20.34 12.61
N THR A 480 22.28 -19.30 12.93
CA THR A 480 20.82 -19.46 13.05
C THR A 480 20.23 -19.99 11.75
N LEU A 481 20.69 -19.50 10.59
CA LEU A 481 20.23 -19.97 9.30
C LEU A 481 20.52 -21.46 9.09
N VAL A 482 21.77 -21.88 9.21
CA VAL A 482 22.17 -23.28 9.00
C VAL A 482 21.39 -24.21 9.93
N ASP A 483 21.09 -23.77 11.15
CA ASP A 483 20.37 -24.60 12.12
C ASP A 483 18.86 -24.65 11.90
N MET A 484 18.25 -23.55 11.47
CA MET A 484 16.80 -23.48 11.33
C MET A 484 16.27 -24.18 10.09
N LEU A 485 17.04 -24.24 8.98
CA LEU A 485 16.53 -24.73 7.71
C LEU A 485 16.05 -26.19 7.78
N THR A 486 14.96 -26.50 7.09
CA THR A 486 14.38 -27.86 7.06
C THR A 486 15.20 -28.86 6.22
N TYR A 487 16.00 -28.35 5.29
CA TYR A 487 16.68 -29.10 4.24
C TYR A 487 15.74 -29.98 3.41
N ASN A 488 14.45 -29.62 3.33
CA ASN A 488 13.55 -30.15 2.33
C ASN A 488 14.13 -29.87 0.94
N ASN A 489 14.02 -30.85 0.06
CA ASN A 489 14.48 -30.75 -1.31
C ASN A 489 13.48 -31.37 -2.26
N GLY A 490 13.40 -30.81 -3.46
CA GLY A 490 12.44 -31.18 -4.48
C GLY A 490 12.73 -30.43 -5.77
N SER A 491 12.05 -30.82 -6.85
CA SER A 491 12.23 -30.17 -8.15
C SER A 491 11.73 -28.73 -8.14
N ALA A 492 12.27 -27.88 -9.01
CA ALA A 492 11.79 -26.52 -9.23
C ALA A 492 10.28 -26.48 -9.52
N ASP A 493 9.77 -27.40 -10.34
CA ASP A 493 8.34 -27.48 -10.68
C ASP A 493 7.44 -27.73 -9.47
N SER A 494 7.93 -28.49 -8.47
CA SER A 494 7.17 -28.75 -7.24
C SER A 494 6.97 -27.52 -6.36
N GLN A 495 7.74 -26.45 -6.60
CA GLN A 495 7.60 -25.18 -5.90
C GLN A 495 6.51 -24.30 -6.52
N ILE A 496 6.12 -24.55 -7.78
CA ILE A 496 5.17 -23.73 -8.53
C ILE A 496 3.73 -24.15 -8.21
N LEU A 497 2.93 -23.17 -7.82
CA LEU A 497 1.51 -23.31 -7.53
C LEU A 497 0.71 -22.66 -8.66
N ASN A 498 -0.41 -23.29 -9.03
CA ASN A 498 -1.42 -22.69 -9.89
C ASN A 498 -2.68 -22.46 -9.05
N GLY A 499 -3.32 -21.32 -9.24
CA GLY A 499 -4.59 -21.04 -8.57
C GLY A 499 -5.67 -22.04 -9.00
N VAL A 500 -6.53 -22.42 -8.06
CA VAL A 500 -7.68 -23.31 -8.31
C VAL A 500 -8.93 -22.49 -8.57
N ALA A 501 -9.93 -23.02 -9.28
CA ALA A 501 -11.16 -22.27 -9.54
C ALA A 501 -11.85 -21.85 -8.23
N TYR A 502 -12.08 -20.54 -8.05
CA TYR A 502 -12.82 -20.01 -6.91
C TYR A 502 -14.32 -20.21 -7.12
N ASN A 503 -15.03 -20.77 -6.14
CA ASN A 503 -16.48 -21.04 -6.18
C ASN A 503 -16.96 -21.77 -7.45
N HIS A 504 -16.14 -22.65 -8.02
CA HIS A 504 -16.41 -23.34 -9.30
C HIS A 504 -16.62 -22.39 -10.50
N GLY A 505 -16.22 -21.12 -10.37
CA GLY A 505 -16.29 -20.10 -11.42
C GLY A 505 -15.18 -20.24 -12.47
N LYS A 506 -15.25 -19.41 -13.52
CA LYS A 506 -14.27 -19.39 -14.63
C LYS A 506 -13.38 -18.14 -14.64
N THR A 507 -13.76 -17.15 -13.87
CA THR A 507 -13.22 -15.78 -13.87
C THR A 507 -12.25 -15.54 -12.72
N SER A 508 -12.33 -16.36 -11.67
CA SER A 508 -11.59 -16.19 -10.43
C SER A 508 -10.80 -17.44 -10.05
N LEU A 509 -9.55 -17.24 -9.64
CA LEU A 509 -8.64 -18.27 -9.16
C LEU A 509 -8.26 -17.99 -7.70
N LEU A 510 -8.34 -19.02 -6.87
CA LEU A 510 -7.96 -19.01 -5.46
C LEU A 510 -6.55 -19.58 -5.29
N TYR A 511 -5.74 -18.88 -4.51
CA TYR A 511 -4.44 -19.30 -4.01
C TYR A 511 -4.57 -19.38 -2.49
N ASP A 512 -4.55 -20.59 -1.96
CA ASP A 512 -4.88 -20.88 -0.55
C ASP A 512 -3.72 -21.63 0.11
N PRO A 513 -2.74 -20.92 0.69
CA PRO A 513 -1.64 -21.56 1.39
C PRO A 513 -2.13 -22.24 2.68
N PRO A 514 -1.43 -23.25 3.20
CA PRO A 514 -1.84 -24.01 4.38
C PRO A 514 -1.57 -23.26 5.69
N ILE A 515 -2.09 -22.04 5.81
CA ILE A 515 -1.95 -21.11 6.93
C ILE A 515 -3.27 -20.38 7.16
N ASP A 516 -3.44 -19.77 8.32
CA ASP A 516 -4.69 -19.12 8.69
C ASP A 516 -4.69 -17.61 8.36
N GLU A 517 -3.51 -17.03 8.15
CA GLU A 517 -3.32 -15.59 8.06
C GLU A 517 -3.90 -14.98 6.78
N PHE A 518 -3.86 -15.69 5.66
CA PHE A 518 -4.39 -15.16 4.40
C PHE A 518 -4.61 -16.22 3.30
N SER A 519 -5.50 -15.89 2.38
CA SER A 519 -5.61 -16.46 1.03
C SER A 519 -5.72 -15.33 0.01
N ILE A 520 -5.47 -15.60 -1.28
CA ILE A 520 -5.56 -14.61 -2.37
C ILE A 520 -6.54 -15.11 -3.44
N ILE A 521 -7.48 -14.25 -3.85
CA ILE A 521 -8.30 -14.47 -5.05
C ILE A 521 -7.80 -13.54 -6.15
N ARG A 522 -7.45 -14.10 -7.32
CA ARG A 522 -7.21 -13.35 -8.55
C ARG A 522 -8.43 -13.44 -9.44
N THR A 523 -8.94 -12.30 -9.88
CA THR A 523 -10.11 -12.24 -10.76
C THR A 523 -9.77 -11.49 -12.04
N LYS A 524 -10.09 -12.11 -13.18
CA LYS A 524 -9.97 -11.50 -14.51
C LYS A 524 -11.32 -11.46 -15.18
N LEU A 525 -11.82 -10.25 -15.43
CA LEU A 525 -13.08 -10.02 -16.14
C LEU A 525 -12.81 -9.38 -17.48
N GLY A 526 -13.44 -9.92 -18.52
CA GLY A 526 -13.50 -9.26 -19.82
C GLY A 526 -14.46 -8.08 -19.83
N VAL A 527 -14.68 -7.52 -21.01
CA VAL A 527 -15.64 -6.42 -21.23
C VAL A 527 -17.03 -6.83 -20.77
N ARG A 528 -17.62 -6.05 -19.85
CA ARG A 528 -18.95 -6.32 -19.25
C ARG A 528 -19.05 -7.67 -18.52
N GLY A 529 -17.92 -8.29 -18.17
CA GLY A 529 -17.90 -9.46 -17.29
C GLY A 529 -18.27 -9.08 -15.86
N GLU A 530 -18.87 -10.01 -15.13
CA GLU A 530 -19.31 -9.79 -13.75
C GLU A 530 -18.90 -10.99 -12.88
N GLU A 531 -18.53 -10.73 -11.63
CA GLU A 531 -18.22 -11.73 -10.61
C GLU A 531 -18.86 -11.32 -9.28
N HIS A 532 -19.55 -12.26 -8.64
CA HIS A 532 -20.23 -12.02 -7.37
C HIS A 532 -19.45 -12.68 -6.24
N PHE A 533 -18.97 -11.86 -5.32
CA PHE A 533 -18.35 -12.32 -4.08
C PHE A 533 -19.34 -12.22 -2.94
N ALA A 534 -19.74 -13.38 -2.40
CA ALA A 534 -20.42 -13.44 -1.11
C ALA A 534 -19.56 -12.78 -0.01
N GLY A 535 -20.22 -12.33 1.05
CA GLY A 535 -19.55 -11.76 2.22
C GLY A 535 -18.63 -12.80 2.87
N LEU A 536 -17.34 -12.50 2.93
CA LEU A 536 -16.35 -13.36 3.57
C LEU A 536 -16.43 -13.22 5.09
N ALA A 537 -16.20 -14.30 5.83
CA ALA A 537 -16.19 -14.30 7.31
C ALA A 537 -14.92 -13.64 7.92
N GLY A 538 -14.33 -12.67 7.22
CA GLY A 538 -13.21 -11.88 7.69
C GLY A 538 -12.84 -10.74 6.74
N PRO A 539 -11.80 -9.97 7.05
CA PRO A 539 -11.46 -8.76 6.32
C PRO A 539 -10.77 -9.10 5.01
N SER A 540 -10.78 -8.15 4.07
CA SER A 540 -9.99 -8.26 2.85
C SER A 540 -9.51 -6.92 2.33
N ILE A 541 -8.43 -6.98 1.55
CA ILE A 541 -7.91 -5.89 0.75
C ILE A 541 -8.00 -6.30 -0.72
N LEU A 542 -8.64 -5.46 -1.53
CA LEU A 542 -8.76 -5.64 -2.98
C LEU A 542 -7.92 -4.60 -3.69
N LEU A 543 -7.06 -5.04 -4.61
CA LEU A 543 -6.25 -4.21 -5.50
C LEU A 543 -6.66 -4.46 -6.95
N VAL A 544 -6.85 -3.38 -7.72
CA VAL A 544 -6.95 -3.45 -9.18
C VAL A 544 -5.54 -3.31 -9.77
N THR A 545 -5.06 -4.33 -10.48
CA THR A 545 -3.70 -4.32 -11.05
C THR A 545 -3.67 -3.91 -12.51
N GLU A 546 -4.79 -4.08 -13.24
CA GLU A 546 -4.90 -3.78 -14.67
C GLU A 546 -6.33 -3.39 -15.03
N GLY A 547 -6.46 -2.58 -16.08
CA GLY A 547 -7.74 -2.21 -16.66
C GLY A 547 -8.56 -1.27 -15.78
N ASN A 548 -9.88 -1.30 -16.00
CA ASN A 548 -10.85 -0.49 -15.27
C ASN A 548 -12.19 -1.22 -15.18
N GLY A 549 -12.98 -0.87 -14.17
CA GLY A 549 -14.30 -1.41 -13.95
C GLY A 549 -14.99 -0.72 -12.79
N SER A 550 -15.89 -1.45 -12.15
CA SER A 550 -16.60 -0.98 -10.96
C SER A 550 -16.82 -2.09 -9.94
N LEU A 551 -17.05 -1.69 -8.70
CA LEU A 551 -17.46 -2.55 -7.59
C LEU A 551 -18.83 -2.08 -7.13
N VAL A 552 -19.81 -2.98 -7.06
CA VAL A 552 -21.11 -2.70 -6.44
C VAL A 552 -21.10 -3.27 -5.03
N VAL A 553 -21.35 -2.41 -4.04
CA VAL A 553 -21.36 -2.73 -2.61
C VAL A 553 -22.54 -2.03 -1.96
N ASP A 554 -23.35 -2.77 -1.18
CA ASP A 554 -24.56 -2.25 -0.53
C ASP A 554 -25.52 -1.48 -1.50
N GLY A 555 -25.51 -1.87 -2.79
CA GLY A 555 -26.32 -1.26 -3.85
C GLY A 555 -25.71 -0.02 -4.52
N GLU A 556 -24.56 0.46 -4.03
CA GLU A 556 -23.83 1.59 -4.61
C GLU A 556 -22.69 1.12 -5.51
N GLU A 557 -22.52 1.76 -6.66
CA GLU A 557 -21.48 1.43 -7.63
C GLU A 557 -20.31 2.41 -7.52
N VAL A 558 -19.10 1.86 -7.32
CA VAL A 558 -17.86 2.61 -7.10
C VAL A 558 -16.87 2.27 -8.22
N VAL A 559 -16.24 3.29 -8.80
CA VAL A 559 -15.22 3.11 -9.84
C VAL A 559 -14.01 2.37 -9.29
N ALA A 560 -13.53 1.39 -10.05
CA ALA A 560 -12.36 0.59 -9.74
C ALA A 560 -11.34 0.67 -10.89
N GLY A 561 -10.44 1.65 -10.82
CA GLY A 561 -9.36 1.82 -11.79
C GLY A 561 -8.06 1.15 -11.35
N CYS A 562 -7.17 0.88 -12.31
CA CYS A 562 -5.81 0.39 -12.03
C CYS A 562 -5.12 1.19 -10.90
N GLY A 563 -4.52 0.48 -9.94
CA GLY A 563 -3.89 1.06 -8.75
C GLY A 563 -4.86 1.39 -7.61
N PHE A 564 -6.17 1.25 -7.80
CA PHE A 564 -7.12 1.49 -6.72
C PHE A 564 -7.09 0.32 -5.74
N VAL A 565 -7.02 0.66 -4.46
CA VAL A 565 -6.99 -0.30 -3.35
C VAL A 565 -8.21 -0.05 -2.48
N PHE A 566 -8.90 -1.12 -2.06
CA PHE A 566 -10.08 -1.06 -1.24
C PHE A 566 -9.94 -1.97 -0.03
N PHE A 567 -10.36 -1.48 1.13
CA PHE A 567 -10.67 -2.32 2.28
C PHE A 567 -12.12 -2.81 2.16
N VAL A 568 -12.34 -4.10 2.39
CA VAL A 568 -13.66 -4.72 2.43
C VAL A 568 -13.78 -5.50 3.74
N GLY A 569 -14.65 -5.05 4.63
CA GLY A 569 -14.87 -5.66 5.93
C GLY A 569 -15.60 -7.00 5.87
N ALA A 570 -15.56 -7.71 7.00
CA ALA A 570 -16.24 -8.99 7.14
C ALA A 570 -17.74 -8.92 6.82
N GLY A 571 -18.24 -9.91 6.09
CA GLY A 571 -19.63 -10.05 5.68
C GLY A 571 -20.06 -9.09 4.57
N VAL A 572 -19.18 -8.25 4.04
CA VAL A 572 -19.52 -7.32 2.94
C VAL A 572 -19.46 -8.07 1.61
N GLU A 573 -20.61 -8.11 0.94
CA GLU A 573 -20.74 -8.62 -0.42
C GLU A 573 -20.19 -7.60 -1.43
N VAL A 574 -19.57 -8.11 -2.49
CA VAL A 574 -18.99 -7.28 -3.55
C VAL A 574 -19.33 -7.89 -4.89
N VAL A 575 -19.84 -7.08 -5.81
CA VAL A 575 -19.98 -7.46 -7.21
C VAL A 575 -18.96 -6.69 -8.02
N ALA A 576 -18.01 -7.40 -8.65
CA ALA A 576 -17.03 -6.78 -9.53
C ALA A 576 -17.51 -6.82 -10.98
N LYS A 577 -17.38 -5.70 -11.69
CA LYS A 577 -17.75 -5.56 -13.10
C LYS A 577 -16.58 -5.06 -13.91
N GLY A 578 -16.34 -5.69 -15.06
CA GLY A 578 -15.32 -5.28 -16.02
C GLY A 578 -15.79 -4.13 -16.92
N GLY A 579 -14.98 -3.09 -17.04
CA GLY A 579 -15.19 -1.97 -17.95
C GLY A 579 -14.74 -2.28 -19.39
N ASP A 580 -14.57 -1.24 -20.20
CA ASP A 580 -14.37 -1.35 -21.65
C ASP A 580 -13.04 -2.03 -22.05
N GLY A 581 -12.07 -2.10 -21.14
CA GLY A 581 -10.80 -2.82 -21.32
C GLY A 581 -10.70 -4.14 -20.53
N GLY A 582 -11.76 -4.54 -19.84
CA GLY A 582 -11.69 -5.57 -18.79
C GLY A 582 -10.96 -5.07 -17.54
N VAL A 583 -10.87 -5.95 -16.53
CA VAL A 583 -10.22 -5.64 -15.25
C VAL A 583 -9.55 -6.88 -14.66
N THR A 584 -8.34 -6.69 -14.10
CA THR A 584 -7.66 -7.71 -13.28
C THR A 584 -7.58 -7.20 -11.85
N MET A 585 -8.06 -8.02 -10.90
CA MET A 585 -8.08 -7.71 -9.47
C MET A 585 -7.43 -8.83 -8.66
N TYR A 586 -6.83 -8.45 -7.54
CA TYR A 586 -6.36 -9.39 -6.51
C TYR A 586 -6.96 -9.01 -5.16
N ARG A 587 -7.55 -9.98 -4.47
CA ARG A 587 -8.18 -9.82 -3.16
C ARG A 587 -7.48 -10.72 -2.14
N ALA A 588 -6.69 -10.13 -1.26
CA ALA A 588 -6.14 -10.83 -0.09
C ALA A 588 -7.18 -10.79 1.04
N TYR A 589 -7.44 -11.93 1.69
CA TYR A 589 -8.42 -12.02 2.76
C TYR A 589 -8.00 -13.02 3.83
N CYS A 590 -8.56 -12.90 5.03
CA CYS A 590 -8.37 -13.89 6.11
C CYS A 590 -9.75 -14.40 6.55
N VAL A 591 -9.87 -15.72 6.74
CA VAL A 591 -11.00 -16.38 7.41
C VAL A 591 -10.42 -17.41 8.38
N VAL A 592 -11.10 -17.66 9.50
CA VAL A 592 -10.68 -18.58 10.55
C VAL A 592 -11.69 -19.70 10.72
#